data_AF-A0A1C6J7F8-F1
#
_entry.id   AF-A0A1C6J7F8-F1
#
_cell.length_a   1.000
_cell.length_b   1.000
_cell.length_c   1.000
_cell.angle_alpha   90.00
_cell.angle_beta   90.00
_cell.angle_gamma   90.00
#
_symmetry.space_group_name_H-M   'P 1'
#
loop_
_entity.id
_entity.type
_entity.pdbx_description
1 polymer ?
#
loop_
_entity_poly.entity_id
_entity_poly.type
_entity_poly.pdbx_seq_one_letter_code
_entity_poly.pdbx_strand_id
1 'polypeptide(L)'
;MIGAMREVAAVANAEGVPLSEKDVAAWVDIIDHLPSNGETSMRQDGKNHRKSEVELFAGTIRRLAAKHGISVPVNDWLYQQIQEMERNY
;
A
#
# COMPACT_ATOMS: atom_id res chain seq x y z
N MET A 1 -3.05 -2.48 -8.05
CA MET A 1 -3.83 -2.58 -6.80
C MET A 1 -3.74 -3.99 -6.20
N ILE A 2 -4.36 -5.02 -6.81
CA ILE A 2 -4.40 -6.40 -6.26
C ILE A 2 -2.99 -6.97 -5.98
N GLY A 3 -2.01 -6.70 -6.86
CA GLY A 3 -0.63 -7.13 -6.63
C GLY A 3 -0.03 -6.64 -5.30
N ALA A 4 -0.25 -5.36 -4.96
CA ALA A 4 0.20 -4.81 -3.68
C ALA A 4 -0.51 -5.45 -2.48
N MET A 5 -1.81 -5.75 -2.60
CA MET A 5 -2.58 -6.43 -1.55
C MET A 5 -2.06 -7.85 -1.29
N ARG A 6 -1.72 -8.58 -2.35
CA ARG A 6 -1.13 -9.93 -2.24
C ARG A 6 0.26 -9.92 -1.61
N GLU A 7 1.08 -8.93 -1.96
CA GLU A 7 2.37 -8.69 -1.29
C GLU A 7 2.18 -8.44 0.21
N VAL A 8 1.23 -7.59 0.59
CA VAL A 8 0.88 -7.34 1.99
C VAL A 8 0.42 -8.62 2.68
N ALA A 9 -0.43 -9.43 2.04
CA ALA A 9 -0.87 -10.70 2.60
C ALA A 9 0.30 -11.66 2.84
N ALA A 10 1.25 -11.77 1.90
CA ALA A 10 2.45 -12.59 2.08
C ALA A 10 3.29 -12.12 3.29
N VAL A 11 3.51 -10.81 3.41
CA VAL A 11 4.26 -10.22 4.53
C VAL A 11 3.53 -10.39 5.86
N ALA A 12 2.21 -10.17 5.88
CA ALA A 12 1.38 -10.32 7.08
C ALA A 12 1.40 -11.75 7.60
N ASN A 13 1.31 -12.75 6.72
CA ASN A 13 1.39 -14.16 7.10
C ASN A 13 2.76 -14.50 7.73
N ALA A 14 3.85 -13.93 7.22
CA ALA A 14 5.18 -14.10 7.82
C ALA A 14 5.33 -13.41 9.18
N GLU A 15 4.55 -12.35 9.44
CA GLU A 15 4.41 -11.71 10.75
C GLU A 15 3.37 -12.40 11.66
N GLY A 16 2.81 -13.54 11.25
CA GLY A 16 1.84 -14.32 12.04
C GLY A 16 0.41 -13.80 11.99
N VAL A 17 0.09 -12.89 11.07
CA VAL A 17 -1.26 -12.38 10.82
C VAL A 17 -1.85 -13.12 9.61
N PRO A 18 -2.85 -14.00 9.82
CA PRO A 18 -3.37 -14.83 8.75
C PRO A 18 -4.23 -13.99 7.79
N LEU A 19 -3.73 -13.76 6.58
CA LEU A 19 -4.46 -13.12 5.48
C LEU A 19 -4.52 -14.05 4.27
N SER A 20 -5.65 -14.08 3.60
CA SER A 20 -5.95 -14.98 2.49
C SER A 20 -6.43 -14.22 1.25
N GLU A 21 -6.56 -14.93 0.12
CA GLU A 21 -7.19 -14.37 -1.08
C GLU A 21 -8.65 -13.93 -0.85
N LYS A 22 -9.33 -14.48 0.16
CA LYS A 22 -10.68 -14.03 0.53
C LYS A 22 -10.67 -12.62 1.10
N ASP A 23 -9.65 -12.28 1.88
CA ASP A 23 -9.49 -10.93 2.44
C ASP A 23 -9.17 -9.93 1.34
N VAL A 24 -8.33 -10.32 0.37
CA VAL A 24 -8.07 -9.50 -0.83
C VAL A 24 -9.36 -9.28 -1.62
N ALA A 25 -10.14 -10.33 -1.88
CA ALA A 25 -11.40 -10.21 -2.61
C ALA A 25 -12.43 -9.33 -1.88
N ALA A 26 -12.54 -9.47 -0.55
CA ALA A 26 -13.43 -8.65 0.27
C ALA A 26 -13.04 -7.16 0.22
N TRP A 27 -11.74 -6.85 0.21
CA TRP A 27 -11.27 -5.46 0.07
C TRP A 27 -11.50 -4.88 -1.32
N VAL A 28 -11.37 -5.69 -2.38
CA VAL A 28 -11.74 -5.26 -3.74
C VAL A 28 -13.23 -4.92 -3.81
N ASP A 29 -14.09 -5.77 -3.26
CA ASP A 29 -15.54 -5.53 -3.22
C ASP A 29 -15.88 -4.24 -2.47
N ILE A 30 -15.23 -3.97 -1.33
CA ILE A 30 -15.41 -2.68 -0.61
C ILE A 30 -15.04 -1.50 -1.49
N ILE A 31 -13.90 -1.57 -2.19
CA ILE A 31 -13.42 -0.47 -3.06
C ILE A 31 -14.36 -0.23 -4.23
N ASP A 32 -14.90 -1.29 -4.83
CA ASP A 32 -15.82 -1.21 -5.98
C ASP A 32 -17.15 -0.50 -5.62
N HIS A 33 -17.51 -0.46 -4.33
CA HIS A 33 -18.69 0.24 -3.83
C HIS A 33 -18.42 1.65 -3.30
N LEU A 34 -17.16 2.13 -3.32
CA LEU A 34 -16.86 3.50 -2.92
C LEU A 34 -17.35 4.52 -3.96
N PRO A 35 -17.71 5.75 -3.54
CA PRO A 35 -18.08 6.80 -4.48
C PRO A 35 -16.98 7.04 -5.51
N SER A 36 -17.35 7.20 -6.78
CA SER A 36 -16.39 7.41 -7.87
C SER A 36 -15.57 8.70 -7.74
N ASN A 37 -16.07 9.67 -6.95
CA ASN A 37 -15.39 10.91 -6.61
C ASN A 37 -14.72 10.88 -5.23
N GLY A 38 -14.67 9.71 -4.57
CA GLY A 38 -13.97 9.54 -3.30
C GLY A 38 -12.45 9.68 -3.46
N GLU A 39 -11.81 10.38 -2.53
CA GLU A 39 -10.36 10.55 -2.48
C GLU A 39 -9.81 10.07 -1.13
N THR A 40 -8.78 9.23 -1.16
CA THR A 40 -8.05 8.83 0.05
C THR A 40 -7.26 10.00 0.65
N SER A 41 -6.93 9.94 1.94
CA SER A 41 -6.15 10.99 2.62
C SER A 41 -4.83 11.32 1.91
N MET A 42 -4.04 10.30 1.56
CA MET A 42 -2.77 10.48 0.85
C MET A 42 -2.94 11.15 -0.54
N ARG A 43 -4.07 10.92 -1.23
CA ARG A 43 -4.38 11.62 -2.49
C ARG A 43 -4.59 13.11 -2.24
N GLN A 44 -5.28 13.45 -1.16
CA GLN A 44 -5.52 14.84 -0.75
C GLN A 44 -4.22 15.53 -0.31
N ASP A 45 -3.32 14.82 0.36
CA ASP A 45 -1.98 15.34 0.69
C ASP A 45 -1.20 15.68 -0.57
N GLY A 46 -1.20 14.79 -1.58
CA GLY A 46 -0.59 15.04 -2.87
C GLY A 46 -1.13 16.28 -3.59
N LYS A 47 -2.46 16.46 -3.60
CA LYS A 47 -3.10 17.65 -4.20
C LYS A 47 -2.73 18.96 -3.48
N ASN A 48 -2.40 18.88 -2.20
CA ASN A 48 -2.07 20.04 -1.37
C ASN A 48 -0.55 20.18 -1.11
N HIS A 49 0.28 19.41 -1.82
CA HIS A 49 1.75 19.41 -1.68
C HIS A 49 2.21 19.17 -0.23
N ARG A 50 1.49 18.31 0.51
CA ARG A 50 1.86 17.86 1.84
C ARG A 50 2.52 16.48 1.76
N LYS A 51 3.47 16.24 2.65
CA LYS A 51 4.02 14.90 2.86
C LYS A 51 2.91 13.96 3.32
N SER A 52 2.83 12.80 2.68
CA SER A 52 1.86 11.76 2.99
C SER A 52 2.40 10.76 4.01
N GLU A 53 1.55 9.83 4.42
CA GLU A 53 1.90 8.73 5.32
C GLU A 53 2.59 7.55 4.61
N VAL A 54 3.24 7.76 3.46
CA VAL A 54 3.85 6.67 2.66
C VAL A 54 4.85 5.82 3.46
N GLU A 55 5.56 6.42 4.41
CA GLU A 55 6.47 5.72 5.32
C GLU A 55 5.76 4.74 6.26
N LEU A 56 4.55 5.09 6.69
CA LEU A 56 3.73 4.26 7.57
C LEU A 56 3.15 3.07 6.82
N PHE A 57 2.80 3.25 5.54
CA PHE A 57 2.21 2.22 4.70
C PHE A 57 3.29 1.42 3.94
N ALA A 58 3.58 1.79 2.68
CA ALA A 58 4.50 1.06 1.83
C ALA A 58 5.90 0.94 2.45
N GLY A 59 6.36 1.97 3.19
CA GLY A 59 7.61 1.91 3.94
C GLY A 59 7.65 0.77 4.97
N THR A 60 6.56 0.56 5.70
CA THR A 60 6.45 -0.54 6.68
C THR A 60 6.44 -1.90 6.01
N ILE A 61 5.66 -2.07 4.95
CA ILE A 61 5.61 -3.34 4.21
C ILE A 61 6.98 -3.71 3.66
N ARG A 62 7.72 -2.75 3.09
CA ARG A 62 9.10 -2.96 2.60
C ARG A 62 10.05 -3.41 3.71
N ARG A 63 10.00 -2.78 4.89
CA ARG A 63 10.84 -3.14 6.05
C ARG A 63 10.52 -4.55 6.58
N LEU A 64 9.24 -4.87 6.72
CA LEU A 64 8.81 -6.20 7.18
C LEU A 64 9.12 -7.28 6.14
N ALA A 65 8.93 -6.99 4.86
CA ALA A 65 9.30 -7.89 3.77
C ALA A 65 10.79 -8.21 3.78
N ALA A 66 11.64 -7.20 3.97
CA ALA A 66 13.09 -7.38 4.07
C ALA A 66 13.51 -8.27 5.25
N LYS A 67 12.85 -8.15 6.40
CA LYS A 67 13.10 -9.03 7.57
C LYS A 67 12.86 -10.52 7.26
N HIS A 68 11.92 -10.82 6.37
CA HIS A 68 11.53 -12.19 6.00
C HIS A 68 12.07 -12.66 4.65
N GLY A 69 12.83 -11.82 3.94
CA GLY A 69 13.31 -12.14 2.59
C GLY A 69 12.20 -12.24 1.53
N ILE A 70 11.07 -11.55 1.73
CA ILE A 70 9.93 -11.53 0.81
C ILE A 70 10.11 -10.38 -0.19
N SER A 71 9.88 -10.65 -1.48
CA SER A 71 9.89 -9.62 -2.52
C SER A 71 8.55 -8.90 -2.57
N VAL A 72 8.57 -7.56 -2.59
CA VAL A 72 7.36 -6.71 -2.66
C VAL A 72 7.49 -5.62 -3.74
N PRO A 73 7.72 -6.01 -5.02
CA PRO A 73 8.07 -5.08 -6.09
C PRO A 73 7.02 -4.00 -6.36
N VAL A 74 5.73 -4.29 -6.14
CA VAL A 74 4.67 -3.30 -6.32
C VAL A 74 4.72 -2.27 -5.19
N ASN A 75 4.91 -2.67 -3.94
CA ASN A 75 5.10 -1.73 -2.83
C ASN A 75 6.40 -0.93 -2.96
N ASP A 76 7.48 -1.52 -3.48
CA ASP A 76 8.71 -0.80 -3.79
C ASP A 76 8.47 0.31 -4.82
N TRP A 77 7.80 -0.04 -5.93
CA TRP A 77 7.46 0.92 -6.97
C TRP A 77 6.56 2.03 -6.45
N LEU A 78 5.47 1.70 -5.73
CA LEU A 78 4.54 2.69 -5.15
C LEU A 78 5.26 3.66 -4.21
N TYR A 79 6.10 3.12 -3.31
CA TYR A 79 6.89 3.92 -2.39
C TYR A 79 7.80 4.90 -3.14
N GLN A 80 8.53 4.42 -4.15
CA GLN A 80 9.43 5.26 -4.94
C GLN A 80 8.69 6.36 -5.69
N GLN A 81 7.56 6.04 -6.33
CA GLN A 81 6.77 7.02 -7.07
C GLN A 81 6.21 8.12 -6.18
N ILE A 82 5.69 7.78 -4.99
CA ILE A 82 5.18 8.78 -4.05
C ILE A 82 6.33 9.63 -3.52
N GLN A 83 7.46 9.03 -3.13
CA GLN A 83 8.64 9.76 -2.69
C GLN A 83 9.16 10.72 -3.77
N GLU A 84 9.12 10.33 -5.05
CA GLU A 84 9.51 11.18 -6.17
C GLU A 84 8.57 12.35 -6.37
N MET A 85 7.26 12.10 -6.39
CA MET A 85 6.25 13.15 -6.43
C MET A 85 6.43 14.15 -5.28
N GLU A 86 6.61 13.65 -4.05
CA GLU A 86 6.77 14.47 -2.85
C GLU A 86 8.09 15.25 -2.77
N ARG A 87 9.13 14.84 -3.51
CA ARG A 87 10.38 15.62 -3.63
C ARG A 87 10.23 16.83 -4.54
N ASN A 88 9.24 16.80 -5.42
CA ASN A 88 8.99 17.83 -6.43
C ASN A 88 7.85 18.80 -6.05
N TYR A 89 7.43 18.79 -4.79
CA TYR A 89 6.46 19.74 -4.24
C TYR A 89 6.97 21.18 -4.15
#